data_AF-A0A2E0FGY6-F1
#
_entry.id   AF-A0A2E0FGY6-F1
#
_cell.length_a   1.000
_cell.length_b   1.000
_cell.length_c   1.000
_cell.angle_alpha   90.00
_cell.angle_beta   90.00
_cell.angle_gamma   90.00
#
_symmetry.space_group_name_H-M   'P 1'
#
loop_
_entity.id
_entity.type
_entity.pdbx_description
1 polymer ?
#
loop_
_entity_poly.entity_id
_entity_poly.type
_entity_poly.pdbx_seq_one_letter_code
_entity_poly.pdbx_strand_id
1 'polypeptide(L)'
;MKNRMNRILLVLGIVLSGMYSIAQNHSSLTLTFKGNVVNTKEKLKNFDFNVFENGKVIYSHQCTNGKFEYTLPYNSSVMVEFNADGHYSKRIALESNSKARLGDGPVLSMTVTLLSTNRFPELDEIQDLLDFPAAFITYDRAG
;
A
#
# COMPACT_ATOMS: atom_id res chain seq x y z
N MET A 1 3.46 42.50 -43.76
CA MET A 1 2.81 42.06 -42.50
C MET A 1 1.96 40.79 -42.60
N LYS A 2 1.33 40.46 -43.75
CA LYS A 2 0.50 39.24 -43.91
C LYS A 2 1.20 37.90 -43.65
N ASN A 3 2.48 37.74 -44.01
CA ASN A 3 3.19 36.45 -43.88
C ASN A 3 3.63 36.09 -42.44
N ARG A 4 3.68 37.05 -41.51
CA ARG A 4 3.97 36.74 -40.09
C ARG A 4 2.74 36.19 -39.36
N MET A 5 1.54 36.60 -39.78
CA MET A 5 0.28 36.20 -39.15
C MET A 5 -0.06 34.73 -39.45
N ASN A 6 0.22 34.24 -40.67
CA ASN A 6 0.02 32.82 -41.03
C ASN A 6 0.99 31.86 -40.33
N ARG A 7 2.21 32.31 -39.97
CA ARG A 7 3.16 31.47 -39.22
C ARG A 7 2.78 31.32 -37.75
N ILE A 8 2.19 32.36 -37.16
CA ILE A 8 1.72 32.32 -35.76
C ILE A 8 0.50 31.39 -35.62
N LEU A 9 -0.43 31.43 -36.57
CA LEU A 9 -1.58 30.52 -36.58
C LEU A 9 -1.19 29.04 -36.74
N LEU A 10 -0.15 28.74 -37.53
CA LEU A 10 0.30 27.37 -37.75
C LEU A 10 1.04 26.80 -36.53
N VAL A 11 1.74 27.64 -35.76
CA VAL A 11 2.37 27.24 -34.48
C VAL A 11 1.31 26.99 -33.40
N LEU A 12 0.25 27.80 -33.33
CA LEU A 12 -0.84 27.57 -32.37
C LEU A 12 -1.56 26.22 -32.57
N GLY A 13 -1.72 25.76 -33.82
CA GLY A 13 -2.36 24.47 -34.11
C GLY A 13 -1.55 23.24 -33.66
N ILE A 14 -0.23 23.35 -33.61
CA ILE A 14 0.67 22.26 -33.19
C ILE A 14 0.75 22.19 -31.65
N VAL A 15 0.63 23.32 -30.94
CA VAL A 15 0.60 23.32 -29.48
C VAL A 15 -0.73 22.75 -28.95
N LEU A 16 -1.85 22.96 -29.63
CA LEU A 16 -3.16 22.43 -29.20
C LEU A 16 -3.38 20.93 -29.48
N SER A 17 -2.64 20.31 -30.41
CA SER A 17 -2.83 18.89 -30.76
C SER A 17 -2.01 17.92 -29.89
N GLY A 18 -1.07 18.44 -29.09
CA GLY A 18 -0.25 17.62 -28.16
C GLY A 18 -0.95 17.26 -26.85
N MET A 19 -2.13 17.84 -26.57
CA MET A 19 -2.89 17.61 -25.32
C MET A 19 -4.05 16.62 -25.51
N TYR A 20 -3.89 15.61 -26.36
CA TYR A 20 -4.68 14.39 -26.18
C TYR A 20 -4.00 13.57 -25.09
N SER A 21 -4.23 13.97 -23.84
CA SER A 21 -4.01 13.09 -22.70
C SER A 21 -4.84 11.85 -22.95
N ILE A 22 -4.17 10.75 -23.30
CA ILE A 22 -4.73 9.42 -23.28
C ILE A 22 -5.02 9.17 -21.80
N ALA A 23 -6.22 9.52 -21.35
CA ALA A 23 -6.79 8.99 -20.13
C ALA A 23 -7.00 7.50 -20.37
N GLN A 24 -5.92 6.73 -20.21
CA GLN A 24 -5.99 5.29 -20.19
C GLN A 24 -6.84 4.93 -18.98
N ASN A 25 -8.11 4.64 -19.24
CA ASN A 25 -9.04 4.09 -18.27
C ASN A 25 -8.63 2.63 -18.04
N HIS A 26 -7.47 2.42 -17.42
CA HIS A 26 -7.16 1.16 -16.80
C HIS A 26 -8.04 1.10 -15.56
N SER A 27 -9.10 0.29 -15.62
CA SER A 27 -9.59 -0.38 -14.42
C SER A 27 -8.41 -1.23 -13.93
N SER A 28 -7.52 -0.60 -13.16
CA SER A 28 -6.43 -1.28 -12.48
C SER A 28 -7.10 -2.02 -11.35
N LEU A 29 -7.26 -3.34 -11.50
CA LEU A 29 -7.54 -4.20 -10.37
C LEU A 29 -6.55 -3.85 -9.25
N THR A 30 -7.05 -3.64 -8.05
CA THR A 30 -6.23 -3.33 -6.87
C THR A 30 -6.73 -4.14 -5.69
N LEU A 31 -5.86 -4.34 -4.71
CA LEU A 31 -6.21 -4.84 -3.38
C LEU A 31 -6.02 -3.69 -2.40
N THR A 32 -7.12 -3.16 -1.85
CA THR A 32 -7.01 -2.22 -0.73
C THR A 32 -6.91 -3.02 0.55
N PHE A 33 -5.87 -2.79 1.35
CA PHE A 33 -5.82 -3.31 2.72
C PHE A 33 -5.75 -2.14 3.70
N LYS A 34 -6.60 -2.21 4.72
CA LYS A 34 -6.74 -1.15 5.71
C LYS A 34 -7.07 -1.74 7.06
N GLY A 35 -6.90 -0.93 8.10
CA GLY A 35 -7.07 -1.47 9.43
C GLY A 35 -6.71 -0.54 10.55
N ASN A 36 -6.60 -1.15 11.72
CA ASN A 36 -6.12 -0.49 12.92
C ASN A 36 -4.93 -1.25 13.50
N VAL A 37 -4.01 -0.52 14.13
CA VAL A 37 -2.94 -1.09 14.94
C VAL A 37 -3.28 -0.93 16.41
N VAL A 38 -3.15 -2.02 17.16
CA VAL A 38 -3.46 -2.10 18.59
C VAL A 38 -2.30 -2.74 19.34
N ASN A 39 -2.26 -2.55 20.64
CA ASN A 39 -1.51 -3.39 21.56
C ASN A 39 -2.50 -4.20 22.43
N THR A 40 -1.99 -4.95 23.40
CA THR A 40 -2.80 -5.80 24.29
C THR A 40 -3.78 -5.05 25.21
N LYS A 41 -3.73 -3.71 25.26
CA LYS A 41 -4.56 -2.87 26.15
C LYS A 41 -5.40 -1.85 25.38
N GLU A 42 -4.85 -1.27 24.32
CA GLU A 42 -5.44 -0.12 23.64
C GLU A 42 -4.99 -0.01 22.18
N LYS A 43 -5.57 0.95 21.48
CA LYS A 43 -5.19 1.31 20.12
C LYS A 43 -3.87 2.09 20.12
N LEU A 44 -2.91 1.66 19.30
CA LEU A 44 -1.65 2.38 19.13
C LEU A 44 -1.87 3.56 18.20
N LYS A 45 -1.79 4.79 18.73
CA LYS A 45 -2.04 6.00 17.93
C LYS A 45 -0.94 6.27 16.92
N ASN A 46 0.32 6.11 17.35
CA ASN A 46 1.50 6.43 16.57
C ASN A 46 2.26 5.15 16.20
N PHE A 47 2.54 4.97 14.91
CA PHE A 47 3.35 3.88 14.38
C PHE A 47 3.82 4.23 12.96
N ASP A 48 4.93 3.64 12.54
CA ASP A 48 5.39 3.66 11.16
C ASP A 48 4.77 2.51 10.39
N PHE A 49 4.32 2.83 9.19
CA PHE A 49 3.81 1.87 8.22
C PHE A 49 4.67 1.93 6.96
N ASN A 50 5.42 0.87 6.72
CA ASN A 50 6.36 0.76 5.60
C ASN A 50 5.89 -0.34 4.64
N VAL A 51 6.06 -0.12 3.34
CA VAL A 51 5.83 -1.12 2.31
C VAL A 51 7.12 -1.34 1.56
N PHE A 52 7.49 -2.60 1.42
CA PHE A 52 8.70 -3.05 0.76
C PHE A 52 8.36 -3.87 -0.48
N GLU A 53 9.09 -3.63 -1.55
CA GLU A 53 9.11 -4.46 -2.75
C GLU A 53 10.56 -4.82 -3.05
N ASN A 54 10.86 -6.12 -3.18
CA ASN A 54 12.21 -6.63 -3.41
C ASN A 54 13.26 -6.09 -2.40
N GLY A 55 12.86 -6.00 -1.12
CA GLY A 55 13.71 -5.54 -0.02
C GLY A 55 13.92 -4.01 0.04
N LYS A 56 13.30 -3.24 -0.85
CA LYS A 56 13.39 -1.77 -0.85
C LYS A 56 12.09 -1.15 -0.37
N VAL A 57 12.19 -0.13 0.47
CA VAL A 57 11.02 0.68 0.87
C VAL A 57 10.51 1.43 -0.36
N ILE A 58 9.27 1.15 -0.75
CA ILE A 58 8.56 1.85 -1.84
C ILE A 58 7.52 2.84 -1.30
N TYR A 59 7.13 2.69 -0.03
CA TYR A 59 6.21 3.59 0.65
C TYR A 59 6.51 3.58 2.15
N SER A 60 6.43 4.75 2.78
CA SER A 60 6.57 4.91 4.22
C SER A 60 5.61 6.01 4.69
N HIS A 61 4.92 5.77 5.79
CA HIS A 61 3.99 6.71 6.37
C HIS A 61 3.98 6.62 7.89
N GLN A 62 4.14 7.76 8.56
CA GLN A 62 3.90 7.88 9.99
C GLN A 62 2.40 8.03 10.24
N CYS A 63 1.77 6.98 10.76
CA CYS A 63 0.36 7.00 11.15
C CYS A 63 0.20 7.60 12.55
N THR A 64 -0.81 8.46 12.77
CA THR A 64 -1.03 9.18 14.05
C THR A 64 -2.41 8.96 14.69
N ASN A 65 -3.28 8.18 14.05
CA ASN A 65 -4.64 7.88 14.52
C ASN A 65 -4.90 6.38 14.73
N GLY A 66 -3.82 5.58 14.74
CA GLY A 66 -3.86 4.13 14.84
C GLY A 66 -4.52 3.42 13.65
N LYS A 67 -4.67 4.08 12.50
CA LYS A 67 -5.21 3.50 11.27
C LYS A 67 -4.15 3.48 10.19
N PHE A 68 -4.24 2.51 9.30
CA PHE A 68 -3.48 2.45 8.06
C PHE A 68 -4.43 2.10 6.91
N GLU A 69 -4.04 2.49 5.71
CA GLU A 69 -4.69 2.12 4.45
C GLU A 69 -3.64 2.17 3.34
N TYR A 70 -3.60 1.13 2.52
CA TYR A 70 -2.76 1.09 1.33
C TYR A 70 -3.43 0.27 0.24
N THR A 71 -3.22 0.69 -0.99
CA THR A 71 -3.79 0.05 -2.18
C THR A 71 -2.66 -0.58 -2.97
N LEU A 72 -2.62 -1.91 -2.96
CA LEU A 72 -1.66 -2.72 -3.70
C LEU A 72 -2.13 -2.88 -5.15
N PRO A 73 -1.29 -2.55 -6.16
CA PRO A 73 -1.61 -2.85 -7.56
C PRO A 73 -1.80 -4.35 -7.80
N TYR A 74 -2.54 -4.72 -8.83
CA TYR A 74 -2.70 -6.12 -9.25
C TYR A 74 -1.37 -6.76 -9.66
N ASN A 75 -1.24 -8.06 -9.39
CA ASN A 75 -0.06 -8.87 -9.72
C ASN A 75 1.23 -8.31 -9.10
N SER A 76 1.11 -7.82 -7.86
CA SER A 76 2.21 -7.31 -7.05
C SER A 76 2.36 -8.16 -5.79
N SER A 77 3.59 -8.26 -5.31
CA SER A 77 3.94 -8.89 -4.04
C SER A 77 4.74 -7.90 -3.22
N VAL A 78 4.30 -7.63 -2.00
CA VAL A 78 4.95 -6.68 -1.09
C VAL A 78 5.05 -7.27 0.30
N MET A 79 6.03 -6.78 1.06
CA MET A 79 6.07 -6.94 2.51
C MET A 79 5.63 -5.64 3.14
N VAL A 80 4.71 -5.68 4.08
CA VAL A 80 4.34 -4.50 4.88
C VAL A 80 4.90 -4.65 6.27
N GLU A 81 5.36 -3.55 6.87
CA GLU A 81 5.90 -3.51 8.22
C GLU A 81 5.16 -2.47 9.05
N PHE A 82 4.83 -2.87 10.27
CA PHE A 82 4.28 -2.02 11.31
C PHE A 82 5.32 -1.91 12.42
N ASN A 83 5.80 -0.70 12.68
CA ASN A 83 6.80 -0.42 13.70
C ASN A 83 6.26 0.64 14.67
N ALA A 84 6.46 0.46 15.97
CA ALA A 84 6.04 1.43 16.98
C ALA A 84 7.01 1.40 18.16
N ASP A 85 7.33 2.57 18.71
CA ASP A 85 8.24 2.69 19.85
C ASP A 85 7.80 1.79 21.02
N GLY A 86 8.75 1.04 21.58
CA GLY A 86 8.50 0.13 22.72
C GLY A 86 7.67 -1.12 22.37
N HIS A 87 7.58 -1.47 21.08
CA HIS A 87 6.88 -2.65 20.60
C HIS A 87 7.73 -3.44 19.61
N TYR A 88 7.51 -4.75 19.56
CA TYR A 88 8.05 -5.60 18.49
C TYR A 88 7.40 -5.24 17.16
N SER A 89 8.24 -5.02 16.15
CA SER A 89 7.78 -4.84 14.77
C SER A 89 6.99 -6.07 14.30
N LYS A 90 6.10 -5.87 13.34
CA LYS A 90 5.42 -6.97 12.66
C LYS A 90 5.46 -6.77 11.17
N ARG A 91 5.84 -7.82 10.44
CA ARG A 91 5.82 -7.85 8.98
C ARG A 91 4.75 -8.80 8.47
N ILE A 92 4.09 -8.43 7.36
CA ILE A 92 3.07 -9.25 6.70
C ILE A 92 3.37 -9.25 5.20
N ALA A 93 3.56 -10.44 4.63
CA ALA A 93 3.65 -10.61 3.18
C ALA A 93 2.25 -10.56 2.57
N LEU A 94 2.07 -9.80 1.49
CA LEU A 94 0.82 -9.63 0.77
C LEU A 94 1.04 -9.83 -0.74
N GLU A 95 0.17 -10.61 -1.36
CA GLU A 95 0.16 -10.83 -2.81
C GLU A 95 -1.22 -10.53 -3.39
N SER A 96 -1.26 -9.84 -4.53
CA SER A 96 -2.49 -9.50 -5.27
C SER A 96 -2.66 -10.35 -6.54
N ASN A 97 -2.54 -11.68 -6.42
CA ASN A 97 -2.47 -12.62 -7.55
C ASN A 97 -3.84 -13.24 -7.97
N SER A 98 -4.91 -12.46 -8.12
CA SER A 98 -6.23 -13.04 -8.47
C SER A 98 -6.55 -13.09 -9.97
N LYS A 99 -6.80 -14.29 -10.52
CA LYS A 99 -7.38 -14.44 -11.87
C LYS A 99 -8.85 -13.96 -11.97
N ALA A 100 -9.47 -13.57 -10.85
CA ALA A 100 -10.84 -13.08 -10.83
C ALA A 100 -10.88 -11.60 -11.25
N ARG A 101 -11.69 -11.29 -12.27
CA ARG A 101 -12.15 -9.92 -12.53
C ARG A 101 -13.18 -9.56 -11.46
N LEU A 102 -12.69 -9.19 -10.29
CA LEU A 102 -13.51 -8.50 -9.28
C LEU A 102 -13.73 -7.07 -9.82
N GLY A 103 -14.95 -6.54 -9.72
CA GLY A 103 -15.30 -5.20 -10.23
C GLY A 103 -14.50 -4.11 -9.53
N ASP A 104 -15.04 -3.56 -8.45
CA ASP A 104 -14.24 -2.78 -7.52
C ASP A 104 -13.26 -3.73 -6.82
N GLY A 105 -11.98 -3.32 -6.71
CA GLY A 105 -10.94 -4.16 -6.10
C GLY A 105 -11.29 -4.59 -4.67
N PRO A 106 -10.93 -5.81 -4.24
CA PRO A 106 -11.24 -6.29 -2.90
C PRO A 106 -10.68 -5.37 -1.81
N VAL A 107 -11.41 -5.26 -0.71
CA VAL A 107 -11.01 -4.54 0.49
C VAL A 107 -10.76 -5.53 1.63
N LEU A 108 -9.51 -5.68 2.01
CA LEU A 108 -9.09 -6.43 3.19
C LEU A 108 -9.07 -5.50 4.41
N SER A 109 -9.85 -5.85 5.42
CA SER A 109 -9.85 -5.13 6.70
C SER A 109 -9.21 -6.00 7.78
N MET A 110 -8.18 -5.50 8.46
CA MET A 110 -7.48 -6.26 9.51
C MET A 110 -7.20 -5.43 10.77
N THR A 111 -7.05 -6.11 11.89
CA THR A 111 -6.51 -5.53 13.12
C THR A 111 -5.15 -6.13 13.38
N VAL A 112 -4.13 -5.28 13.49
CA VAL A 112 -2.75 -5.68 13.70
C VAL A 112 -2.39 -5.45 15.16
N THR A 113 -1.98 -6.50 15.86
CA THR A 113 -1.54 -6.40 17.25
C THR A 113 -0.02 -6.34 17.31
N LEU A 114 0.53 -5.26 17.88
CA LEU A 114 1.94 -5.16 18.25
C LEU A 114 2.12 -5.45 19.74
N LEU A 115 3.09 -6.30 20.06
CA LEU A 115 3.39 -6.70 21.43
C LEU A 115 4.40 -5.71 22.03
N SER A 116 4.18 -5.29 23.27
CA SER A 116 5.10 -4.36 23.94
C SER A 116 6.34 -5.10 24.44
N THR A 117 7.52 -4.55 24.17
CA THR A 117 8.81 -5.11 24.61
C THR A 117 8.91 -5.12 26.14
N ASN A 118 8.45 -4.06 26.80
CA ASN A 118 8.45 -3.98 28.27
C ASN A 118 7.53 -5.01 28.95
N ARG A 119 6.50 -5.49 28.25
CA ARG A 119 5.54 -6.46 28.80
C ARG A 119 5.93 -7.91 28.52
N PHE A 120 6.63 -8.14 27.41
CA PHE A 120 7.02 -9.46 26.94
C PHE A 120 8.51 -9.51 26.61
N PRO A 121 9.41 -9.15 27.55
CA PRO A 121 10.85 -9.08 27.28
C PRO A 121 11.45 -10.44 26.87
N GLU A 122 10.82 -11.55 27.28
CA GLU A 122 11.21 -12.91 26.88
C GLU A 122 11.14 -13.15 25.36
N LEU A 123 10.44 -12.29 24.63
CA LEU A 123 10.31 -12.40 23.18
C LEU A 123 11.53 -11.85 22.41
N ASP A 124 12.44 -11.13 23.07
CA ASP A 124 13.66 -10.62 22.46
C ASP A 124 14.50 -11.76 21.85
N GLU A 125 14.55 -12.92 22.52
CA GLU A 125 15.33 -14.09 22.07
C GLU A 125 14.76 -14.77 20.82
N ILE A 126 13.47 -14.53 20.54
CA ILE A 126 12.74 -15.16 19.43
C ILE A 126 12.14 -14.12 18.49
N GLN A 127 12.66 -12.89 18.50
CA GLN A 127 12.12 -11.79 17.70
C GLN A 127 12.06 -12.16 16.22
N ASP A 128 13.08 -12.84 15.70
CA ASP A 128 13.11 -13.33 14.33
C ASP A 128 11.92 -14.26 14.04
N LEU A 129 11.50 -15.09 15.00
CA LEU A 129 10.35 -15.99 14.86
C LEU A 129 9.01 -15.24 14.86
N LEU A 130 8.94 -14.04 15.43
CA LEU A 130 7.74 -13.19 15.45
C LEU A 130 7.51 -12.42 14.14
N ASP A 131 8.53 -12.36 13.29
CA ASP A 131 8.51 -11.69 11.98
C ASP A 131 7.91 -12.57 10.85
N PHE A 132 7.40 -13.77 11.15
CA PHE A 132 6.87 -14.70 10.14
C PHE A 132 5.33 -14.87 10.00
N PRO A 133 4.44 -13.90 10.29
CA PRO A 133 3.06 -14.03 9.83
C PRO A 133 2.95 -13.70 8.34
N ALA A 134 3.02 -14.73 7.49
CA ALA A 134 2.64 -14.61 6.08
C ALA A 134 1.11 -14.72 5.95
N ALA A 135 0.47 -13.78 5.25
CA ALA A 135 -0.92 -13.89 4.87
C ALA A 135 -1.02 -14.10 3.35
N PHE A 136 -1.26 -15.34 2.92
CA PHE A 136 -1.61 -15.62 1.53
C PHE A 136 -3.08 -15.34 1.33
N ILE A 137 -3.41 -14.28 0.59
CA ILE A 137 -4.78 -13.91 0.31
C ILE A 137 -5.05 -14.29 -1.13
N THR A 138 -5.53 -15.52 -1.31
CA THR A 138 -5.95 -16.03 -2.62
C THR A 138 -7.46 -15.87 -2.73
N TYR A 139 -7.92 -15.05 -3.67
CA TYR A 139 -9.34 -14.93 -3.99
C TYR A 139 -9.65 -15.79 -5.22
N ASP A 140 -10.55 -16.77 -5.07
CA ASP A 140 -11.21 -17.43 -6.18
C ASP A 140 -12.62 -16.81 -6.42
N ARG A 141 -13.34 -17.25 -7.46
CA ARG A 141 -14.66 -16.69 -7.77
C ARG A 141 -15.74 -17.00 -6.71
N ALA A 142 -15.44 -17.82 -5.70
CA ALA A 142 -16.40 -18.28 -4.69
C ALA A 142 -16.31 -17.52 -3.35
N GLY A 143 -15.32 -16.64 -3.17
CA GLY A 143 -15.17 -15.81 -1.97
C GLY A 143 -14.13 -16.33 -1.00
#